data_AF-A0A2T6K5Z1-F1
#
_entry.id   AF-A0A2T6K5Z1-F1
#
_cell.length_a   1.000
_cell.length_b   1.000
_cell.length_c   1.000
_cell.angle_alpha   90.00
_cell.angle_beta   90.00
_cell.angle_gamma   90.00
#
_symmetry.space_group_name_H-M   'P 1'
#
loop_
_entity.id
_entity.type
_entity.pdbx_description
1 polymer ?
#
loop_
_entity_poly.entity_id
_entity_poly.type
_entity_poly.pdbx_seq_one_letter_code
_entity_poly.pdbx_strand_id
1 'polypeptide(L)'
;MKEGDLMRKYVLLKEVVDKICKVMIYESFEDVAVYLYDSISDTSCFADFSFETIEEAEKYCKELGIRDIDWCFIDDPLEGCKHDLIGYH
;
A
#
# COMPACT_ATOMS: atom_id res chain seq x y z
N MET A 1 -1.92 -2.69 -24.99
CA MET A 1 -2.64 -2.63 -23.70
C MET A 1 -2.01 -1.47 -22.98
N LYS A 2 -2.80 -0.40 -22.78
CA LYS A 2 -2.27 0.85 -22.22
C LYS A 2 -1.79 0.59 -20.80
N GLU A 3 -0.63 1.16 -20.49
CA GLU A 3 -0.11 1.46 -19.15
C GLU A 3 -1.31 1.97 -18.32
N GLY A 4 -1.90 1.07 -17.54
CA GLY A 4 -3.19 1.27 -16.89
C GLY A 4 -2.96 1.24 -15.40
N ASP A 5 -3.24 2.36 -14.75
CA ASP A 5 -3.22 2.67 -13.33
C ASP A 5 -2.93 1.46 -12.42
N LEU A 6 -1.68 1.35 -11.96
CA LEU A 6 -1.27 0.35 -11.00
C LEU A 6 -1.75 0.81 -9.62
N MET A 7 -2.81 0.19 -9.10
CA MET A 7 -3.46 0.69 -7.90
C MET A 7 -2.54 0.57 -6.68
N ARG A 8 -2.10 1.71 -6.14
CA ARG A 8 -1.46 1.81 -4.83
C ARG A 8 -2.42 2.37 -3.81
N LYS A 9 -2.66 1.60 -2.75
CA LYS A 9 -3.35 2.11 -1.57
C LYS A 9 -2.59 1.74 -0.32
N TYR A 10 -2.59 2.63 0.65
CA TYR A 10 -2.04 2.33 1.97
C TYR A 10 -3.00 2.81 3.04
N VAL A 11 -2.94 2.17 4.18
CA VAL A 11 -3.71 2.54 5.36
C VAL A 11 -2.73 2.75 6.50
N LEU A 12 -2.94 3.84 7.22
CA LEU A 12 -2.30 4.07 8.52
C LEU A 12 -3.30 3.67 9.58
N LEU A 13 -2.94 2.64 10.34
CA LEU A 13 -3.75 2.17 11.46
C LEU A 13 -3.64 3.19 12.60
N LYS A 14 -4.75 3.84 12.96
CA LYS A 14 -4.80 4.76 14.11
C LYS A 14 -4.60 4.04 15.44
N GLU A 15 -5.07 2.79 15.51
CA GLU A 15 -4.85 1.89 16.63
C GLU A 15 -4.01 0.73 16.12
N VAL A 16 -2.86 0.50 16.76
CA VAL A 16 -1.94 -0.57 16.39
C VAL A 16 -2.65 -1.90 16.56
N VAL A 17 -2.91 -2.61 15.47
CA VAL A 17 -3.42 -3.98 15.55
C VAL A 17 -2.22 -4.91 15.67
N ASP A 18 -2.06 -5.52 16.85
CA ASP A 18 -0.92 -6.36 17.25
C ASP A 18 0.41 -5.58 17.30
N LYS A 19 0.92 -5.20 16.14
CA LYS A 19 2.14 -4.39 15.92
C LYS A 19 2.08 -3.60 14.60
N ILE A 20 0.99 -3.72 13.85
CA ILE A 20 0.86 -3.16 12.51
C ILE A 20 0.48 -1.69 12.64
N CYS A 21 1.31 -0.81 12.12
CA CYS A 21 1.07 0.64 12.07
C CYS A 21 0.65 1.09 10.67
N LYS A 22 1.14 0.43 9.63
CA LYS A 22 0.84 0.77 8.23
C LYS A 22 0.71 -0.50 7.41
N VAL A 23 -0.24 -0.49 6.47
CA VAL A 23 -0.36 -1.54 5.44
C VAL A 23 -0.40 -0.88 4.08
N MET A 24 0.27 -1.48 3.10
CA MET A 24 0.24 -1.03 1.71
C MET A 24 -0.17 -2.21 0.83
N ILE A 25 -1.16 -1.99 -0.03
CA ILE A 25 -1.53 -2.91 -1.10
C ILE A 25 -1.05 -2.30 -2.40
N TYR A 26 -0.38 -3.13 -3.19
CA TYR A 26 0.11 -2.83 -4.51
C TYR A 26 -0.43 -3.86 -5.49
N GLU A 27 -1.33 -3.42 -6.35
CA GLU A 27 -1.86 -4.25 -7.43
C GLU A 27 -0.95 -4.12 -8.67
N SER A 28 -0.42 -5.25 -9.12
CA SER A 28 0.34 -5.40 -10.37
C SER A 28 -0.49 -6.13 -11.42
N PHE A 29 0.02 -6.18 -12.65
CA PHE A 29 -0.65 -6.91 -13.75
C PHE A 29 -0.76 -8.43 -13.51
N GLU A 30 0.12 -8.99 -12.68
CA GLU A 30 0.22 -10.43 -12.46
C GLU A 30 -0.19 -10.85 -11.03
N ASP A 31 0.01 -9.99 -10.03
CA ASP A 31 -0.21 -10.29 -8.63
C ASP A 31 -0.53 -9.02 -7.80
N VAL A 32 -1.03 -9.24 -6.58
CA VAL A 32 -1.31 -8.21 -5.60
C VAL A 32 -0.44 -8.40 -4.37
N ALA A 33 0.49 -7.48 -4.17
CA ALA A 33 1.39 -7.48 -3.01
C ALA A 33 0.80 -6.66 -1.85
N VAL A 34 0.90 -7.20 -0.63
CA VAL A 34 0.49 -6.59 0.63
C VAL A 34 1.69 -6.49 1.53
N TYR A 35 2.08 -5.27 1.88
CA TYR A 35 3.19 -4.98 2.77
C TYR A 35 2.67 -4.51 4.12
N LEU A 36 3.08 -5.19 5.18
CA LEU A 36 2.78 -4.83 6.57
C LEU A 36 4.00 -4.15 7.20
N TYR A 37 3.76 -3.03 7.87
CA TYR A 37 4.78 -2.23 8.52
C TYR A 37 4.45 -2.08 10.00
N ASP A 38 5.46 -2.25 10.85
CA ASP A 38 5.35 -2.06 12.30
C ASP A 38 5.64 -0.61 12.73
N SER A 39 6.09 0.23 11.79
CA SER A 39 6.37 1.63 12.00
C SER A 39 5.72 2.49 10.93
N ILE A 40 5.41 3.73 11.29
CA ILE A 40 4.98 4.79 10.35
C ILE A 40 6.20 5.38 9.64
N SER A 41 7.40 5.21 10.21
CA SER A 41 8.65 5.67 9.59
C SER A 41 8.96 4.90 8.32
N ASP A 42 9.78 5.48 7.45
CA ASP A 42 10.26 4.84 6.22
C ASP A 42 11.26 3.73 6.55
N THR A 43 10.73 2.60 7.05
CA THR A 43 11.47 1.40 7.39
C THR A 43 10.98 0.24 6.53
N SER A 44 11.81 -0.79 6.39
CA SER A 44 11.42 -2.02 5.72
C SER A 44 10.12 -2.59 6.30
N CYS A 45 9.26 -3.14 5.44
CA CYS A 45 8.12 -3.93 5.89
C CYS A 45 8.61 -5.12 6.73
N PHE A 46 7.87 -5.47 7.78
CA PHE A 46 8.19 -6.64 8.60
C PHE A 46 7.62 -7.93 8.01
N ALA A 47 6.61 -7.81 7.15
CA ALA A 47 6.01 -8.92 6.43
C ALA A 47 5.44 -8.44 5.10
N ASP A 48 5.55 -9.28 4.09
CA ASP A 48 4.97 -9.09 2.77
C ASP A 48 4.23 -10.37 2.34
N PHE A 49 3.09 -10.19 1.67
CA PHE A 49 2.24 -11.27 1.18
C PHE A 49 1.82 -10.98 -0.26
N SER A 50 1.92 -11.98 -1.14
CA SER A 50 1.45 -11.88 -2.52
C SER A 50 0.16 -12.69 -2.69
N PHE A 51 -0.84 -12.09 -3.32
CA PHE A 51 -2.13 -12.69 -3.65
C PHE A 51 -2.37 -12.64 -5.15
N GLU A 52 -3.24 -13.50 -5.66
CA GLU A 52 -3.60 -13.47 -7.08
C GLU A 52 -4.62 -12.36 -7.40
N THR A 53 -5.40 -11.93 -6.39
CA THR A 53 -6.48 -10.94 -6.59
C THR A 53 -6.53 -9.91 -5.45
N ILE A 54 -6.98 -8.70 -5.78
CA ILE A 54 -7.15 -7.63 -4.79
C ILE A 54 -8.20 -7.97 -3.72
N GLU A 55 -9.22 -8.75 -4.09
CA GLU A 55 -10.26 -9.20 -3.18
C GLU A 55 -9.67 -10.08 -2.05
N GLU A 56 -8.71 -10.94 -2.37
CA GLU A 56 -8.01 -11.75 -1.36
C GLU A 56 -7.13 -10.90 -0.45
N ALA A 57 -6.39 -9.93 -1.02
CA ALA A 57 -5.59 -8.98 -0.27
C ALA A 57 -6.44 -8.13 0.70
N GLU A 58 -7.60 -7.64 0.25
CA GLU A 58 -8.53 -6.88 1.08
C GLU A 58 -9.18 -7.75 2.15
N LYS A 59 -9.53 -8.99 1.83
CA LYS A 59 -10.07 -9.94 2.79
C LYS A 59 -9.05 -10.23 3.89
N TYR A 60 -7.79 -10.46 3.54
CA TYR A 60 -6.71 -10.63 4.51
C TYR A 60 -6.57 -9.41 5.44
N CYS A 61 -6.63 -8.20 4.87
CA CYS A 61 -6.61 -6.97 5.67
C CYS A 61 -7.83 -6.84 6.60
N LYS A 62 -9.02 -7.25 6.16
CA LYS A 62 -10.22 -7.29 7.00
C LYS A 62 -10.09 -8.27 8.16
N GLU A 63 -9.48 -9.43 7.92
CA GLU A 63 -9.19 -10.41 8.97
C GLU A 63 -8.17 -9.87 10.00
N LEU A 64 -7.25 -8.99 9.57
CA LEU A 64 -6.38 -8.21 10.45
C LEU A 64 -7.12 -7.06 11.17
N GLY A 65 -8.42 -6.87 10.97
CA GLY A 65 -9.19 -5.80 11.60
C GLY A 65 -9.07 -4.42 10.94
N ILE A 66 -8.44 -4.33 9.77
CA ILE A 66 -8.35 -3.11 8.97
C ILE A 66 -9.70 -2.88 8.29
N ARG A 67 -10.28 -1.68 8.49
CA ARG A 67 -11.56 -1.30 7.88
C ARG A 67 -11.33 -0.63 6.52
N ASP A 68 -12.26 -0.83 5.57
CA ASP A 68 -12.20 -0.21 4.24
C ASP A 68 -12.16 1.34 4.27
N ILE A 69 -12.60 1.95 5.37
CA ILE A 69 -12.68 3.41 5.52
C ILE A 69 -11.31 4.09 5.79
N ASP A 70 -10.30 3.34 6.22
CA ASP A 70 -9.00 3.91 6.59
C ASP A 70 -7.98 3.88 5.44
N TRP A 71 -8.35 3.35 4.27
CA TRP A 71 -7.47 3.33 3.10
C TRP A 71 -7.31 4.72 2.48
N CYS A 72 -6.07 5.17 2.41
CA CYS A 72 -5.63 6.27 1.56
C CYS A 72 -5.20 5.69 0.21
N PHE A 73 -5.92 6.07 -0.85
CA PHE A 73 -5.51 5.80 -2.21
C PHE A 73 -4.38 6.76 -2.59
N ILE A 74 -3.30 6.21 -3.13
CA ILE A 74 -2.28 6.99 -3.82
C ILE A 74 -2.65 6.89 -5.29
N ASP A 75 -3.28 7.93 -5.82
CA ASP A 75 -3.37 8.09 -7.27
C ASP A 75 -1.94 8.11 -7.84
N ASP A 76 -1.75 7.41 -8.96
CA ASP A 76 -0.49 7.46 -9.71
C ASP A 76 -0.11 8.93 -9.94
N PRO A 77 1.15 9.32 -9.73
CA PRO A 77 1.57 10.67 -10.06
C PRO A 77 1.32 10.90 -11.55
N LEU A 78 0.47 11.90 -11.84
CA LEU A 78 0.16 12.37 -13.20
C LEU A 78 1.39 12.28 -14.12
N GLU A 79 1.21 11.61 -15.26
CA GLU A 79 2.21 11.42 -16.31
C GLU A 79 2.93 12.75 -16.60
N GLY A 80 4.18 12.89 -16.15
CA GLY A 80 4.99 14.11 -16.31
C GLY A 80 5.46 14.80 -15.02
N CYS A 81 5.08 14.33 -13.82
CA CYS A 81 5.67 14.84 -12.58
C CYS A 81 7.04 14.21 -12.30
N LYS A 82 8.08 15.04 -12.32
CA LYS A 82 9.45 14.66 -11.97
C LYS A 82 9.53 14.08 -10.55
N HIS A 83 10.05 12.85 -10.44
CA HIS A 83 10.54 12.25 -9.20
C HIS A 83 11.93 12.80 -8.79
N ASP A 84 12.12 14.12 -8.80
CA ASP A 84 13.38 14.73 -8.34
C ASP A 84 13.10 15.73 -7.21
N LEU A 85 13.21 15.24 -5.97
CA LEU A 85 13.57 16.08 -4.83
C LEU A 85 15.10 16.14 -4.76
N ILE A 86 15.75 16.79 -5.73
CA ILE A 86 17.15 17.21 -5.61
C ILE A 86 17.24 18.70 -5.97
N GLY A 87 17.58 19.51 -4.96
CA GLY A 87 18.42 20.69 -5.14
C GLY A 87 17.73 22.06 -5.09
N TYR A 88 17.29 22.49 -3.90
CA TYR A 88 17.38 23.91 -3.55
C TYR A 88 18.71 24.12 -2.80
N HIS A 89 19.76 24.49 -3.54
CA HIS A 89 20.86 25.30 -3.02
C HIS A 89 21.44 26.17 -4.13
#